data_AF-A0A1Y1IS59-F1
#
_entry.id   AF-A0A1Y1IS59-F1
#
_cell.length_a   1.000
_cell.length_b   1.000
_cell.length_c   1.000
_cell.angle_alpha   90.00
_cell.angle_beta   90.00
_cell.angle_gamma   90.00
#
_symmetry.space_group_name_H-M   'P 1'
#
loop_
_entity.id
_entity.type
_entity.pdbx_description
1 polymer ?
#
loop_
_entity_poly.entity_id
_entity_poly.type
_entity_poly.pdbx_seq_one_letter_code
_entity_poly.pdbx_strand_id
1 'polypeptide(L)'
;MEEYGQVLKSFIHNIGFARDEGQLRTLGDVIEATTERHPGSVLHVLDLLKGHSPSNYAGRAAEWAAKAVDFVASPRLLDSLSGTRSFPSVSELVRDREALDLISHLLASRGQESLEALRRSNPPLADKAEDFGKSGYLLLEKDSVSFTSGLHLEFFRYNLARRVWGTPKDMPRSLEAFLEEALSKMQAPTLQNSLNLSTRGGVVGGVLESHFQFELYSAVTSLLPEGVYFSPTVGKIYGLEAYVDFVLHGTGIKWAFELLIDGRDLTEHLKRFLPNGRYHPMIQGNQIDAWVVVDLRNHRTGKPRRARGPGVCHVLFDSKYERAIVDYGNNKEHAVLLMGRR
;
A
#
# COMPACT_ATOMS: atom_id res chain seq x y z
N MET A 1 4.41 35.65 -11.83
CA MET A 1 3.65 36.06 -10.63
C MET A 1 2.36 36.79 -10.98
N GLU A 2 2.37 37.69 -11.97
CA GLU A 2 1.22 38.54 -12.31
C GLU A 2 0.04 37.76 -12.95
N GLU A 3 0.33 36.80 -13.83
CA GLU A 3 -0.70 36.02 -14.54
C GLU A 3 -1.55 35.12 -13.62
N TYR A 4 -0.93 34.41 -12.67
CA TYR A 4 -1.66 33.56 -11.72
C TYR A 4 -2.64 34.37 -10.84
N GLY A 5 -2.18 35.53 -10.36
CA GLY A 5 -3.03 36.43 -9.57
C GLY A 5 -4.21 36.98 -10.37
N GLN A 6 -4.03 37.24 -11.67
CA GLN A 6 -5.12 37.65 -12.55
C GLN A 6 -6.15 36.54 -12.78
N VAL A 7 -5.70 35.30 -12.96
CA VAL A 7 -6.59 34.12 -13.12
C VAL A 7 -7.44 33.91 -11.86
N LEU A 8 -6.83 33.95 -10.67
CA LEU A 8 -7.57 33.82 -9.40
C LEU A 8 -8.57 34.97 -9.20
N LYS A 9 -8.17 36.22 -9.47
CA LYS A 9 -9.09 37.36 -9.36
C LYS A 9 -10.28 37.24 -10.30
N SER A 10 -10.04 36.84 -11.56
CA SER A 10 -11.09 36.59 -12.53
C SER A 10 -12.03 35.49 -12.06
N PHE A 11 -11.48 34.39 -11.52
CA PHE A 11 -12.27 33.30 -10.94
C PHE A 11 -13.16 33.79 -9.78
N ILE A 12 -12.59 34.50 -8.80
CA ILE A 12 -13.31 35.04 -7.63
C ILE A 12 -14.45 35.96 -8.06
N HIS A 13 -14.20 36.80 -9.07
CA HIS A 13 -15.22 37.66 -9.66
C HIS A 13 -16.36 36.83 -10.28
N ASN A 14 -16.02 35.82 -11.07
CA ASN A 14 -16.98 34.97 -11.78
C ASN A 14 -17.86 34.12 -10.86
N ILE A 15 -17.38 33.77 -9.66
CA ILE A 15 -18.16 33.02 -8.67
C ILE A 15 -18.98 33.92 -7.73
N GLY A 16 -18.94 35.25 -7.92
CA GLY A 16 -19.76 36.20 -7.16
C GLY A 16 -19.18 36.66 -5.83
N PHE A 17 -17.89 36.41 -5.57
CA PHE A 17 -17.21 36.77 -4.31
C PHE A 17 -16.20 37.92 -4.48
N ALA A 18 -16.39 38.79 -5.47
CA ALA A 18 -15.49 39.92 -5.76
C ALA A 18 -15.23 40.85 -4.57
N ARG A 19 -16.14 40.92 -3.59
CA ARG A 19 -16.01 41.75 -2.38
C ARG A 19 -15.38 41.00 -1.20
N ASP A 20 -15.15 39.70 -1.33
CA ASP A 20 -14.72 38.79 -0.27
C ASP A 20 -13.33 38.20 -0.53
N GLU A 21 -12.50 38.84 -1.37
CA GLU A 21 -11.14 38.35 -1.72
C GLU A 21 -10.31 37.97 -0.49
N GLY A 22 -10.41 38.74 0.60
CA GLY A 22 -9.70 38.44 1.85
C GLY A 22 -10.12 37.12 2.50
N GLN A 23 -11.39 36.70 2.37
CA GLN A 23 -11.90 35.43 2.90
C GLN A 23 -11.46 34.22 2.05
N LEU A 24 -11.05 34.46 0.80
CA LEU A 24 -10.66 33.44 -0.17
C LEU A 24 -9.15 33.25 -0.27
N ARG A 25 -8.37 34.04 0.48
CA ARG A 25 -6.90 34.02 0.44
C ARG A 25 -6.34 32.62 0.70
N THR A 26 -6.79 31.96 1.76
CA THR A 26 -6.35 30.60 2.11
C THR A 26 -6.64 29.59 1.00
N LEU A 27 -7.79 29.71 0.32
CA LEU A 27 -8.10 28.86 -0.82
C LEU A 27 -7.10 29.10 -1.97
N GLY A 28 -6.79 30.36 -2.27
CA GLY A 28 -5.78 30.72 -3.25
C GLY A 28 -4.41 30.14 -2.90
N ASP A 29 -3.96 30.27 -1.65
CA ASP A 29 -2.69 29.74 -1.17
C ASP A 29 -2.64 28.20 -1.27
N VAL A 30 -3.73 27.51 -0.93
CA VAL A 30 -3.84 26.04 -1.04
C VAL A 30 -3.82 25.58 -2.49
N ILE A 31 -4.55 26.25 -3.38
CA ILE A 31 -4.50 25.95 -4.83
C ILE A 31 -3.08 26.16 -5.34
N GLU A 32 -2.44 27.28 -4.99
CA GLU A 32 -1.07 27.59 -5.41
C GLU A 32 -0.10 26.49 -4.96
N ALA A 33 -0.15 26.11 -3.69
CA ALA A 33 0.72 25.08 -3.12
C ALA A 33 0.45 23.70 -3.73
N THR A 34 -0.82 23.37 -3.98
CA THR A 34 -1.21 22.06 -4.53
C THR A 34 -0.81 21.92 -5.98
N THR A 35 -1.02 22.96 -6.80
CA THR A 35 -0.78 22.88 -8.24
C THR A 35 0.61 23.33 -8.64
N GLU A 36 1.37 23.95 -7.73
CA GLU A 36 2.66 24.61 -8.00
C GLU A 36 2.56 25.59 -9.19
N ARG A 37 1.39 26.24 -9.32
CA ARG A 37 1.01 27.13 -10.44
C ARG A 37 1.06 26.48 -11.84
N HIS A 38 1.07 25.15 -11.95
CA HIS A 38 0.97 24.48 -13.24
C HIS A 38 -0.35 24.88 -13.95
N PRO A 39 -0.32 25.51 -15.15
CA PRO A 39 -1.50 26.14 -15.74
C PRO A 39 -2.68 25.18 -15.95
N GLY A 40 -2.42 23.96 -16.45
CA GLY A 40 -3.47 22.96 -16.66
C GLY A 40 -4.13 22.52 -15.36
N SER A 41 -3.33 22.36 -14.30
CA SER A 41 -3.82 21.94 -12.98
C SER A 41 -4.62 23.05 -12.30
N VAL A 42 -4.14 24.30 -12.39
CA VAL A 42 -4.85 25.48 -11.85
C VAL A 42 -6.22 25.60 -12.51
N LEU A 43 -6.27 25.62 -13.84
CA LEU A 43 -7.53 25.80 -14.57
C LEU A 43 -8.52 24.67 -14.25
N HIS A 44 -8.05 23.43 -14.21
CA HIS A 44 -8.90 22.28 -13.87
C HIS A 44 -9.49 22.37 -12.46
N VAL A 45 -8.67 22.72 -11.46
CA VAL A 45 -9.14 22.91 -10.08
C VAL A 45 -10.19 24.03 -10.01
N LEU A 46 -9.95 25.14 -10.69
CA LEU A 46 -10.89 26.27 -10.69
C LEU A 46 -12.22 25.91 -11.37
N ASP A 47 -12.18 25.16 -12.48
CA ASP A 47 -13.40 24.69 -13.16
C ASP A 47 -14.21 23.72 -12.29
N LEU A 48 -13.54 22.80 -11.59
CA LEU A 48 -14.19 21.92 -10.62
C LEU A 48 -14.86 22.73 -9.51
N LEU A 49 -14.15 23.68 -8.90
CA LEU A 49 -14.69 24.50 -7.82
C LEU A 49 -15.86 25.37 -8.29
N LYS A 50 -15.84 25.86 -9.53
CA LYS A 50 -16.98 26.55 -10.14
C LYS A 50 -18.21 25.65 -10.23
N GLY A 51 -18.02 24.37 -10.57
CA GLY A 51 -19.07 23.35 -10.62
C GLY A 51 -19.71 23.02 -9.26
N HIS A 52 -19.01 23.27 -8.14
CA HIS A 52 -19.53 23.03 -6.79
C HIS A 52 -20.56 24.09 -6.30
N SER A 53 -21.09 24.90 -7.22
CA SER A 53 -22.17 25.88 -7.04
C SER A 53 -22.02 26.80 -5.80
N PRO A 54 -21.30 27.92 -5.95
CA PRO A 54 -21.18 28.96 -4.94
C PRO A 54 -22.52 29.63 -4.58
N SER A 55 -23.55 29.51 -5.43
CA SER A 55 -24.85 30.19 -5.21
C SER A 55 -25.57 29.72 -3.96
N ASN A 56 -25.35 28.48 -3.53
CA ASN A 56 -25.84 27.99 -2.24
C ASN A 56 -25.18 28.68 -1.04
N TYR A 57 -24.09 29.42 -1.26
CA TYR A 57 -23.26 30.09 -0.28
C TYR A 57 -23.27 31.62 -0.45
N ALA A 58 -24.34 32.19 -1.02
CA ALA A 58 -24.48 33.64 -1.12
C ALA A 58 -24.27 34.32 0.25
N GLY A 59 -23.31 35.25 0.34
CA GLY A 59 -22.93 35.91 1.59
C GLY A 59 -22.13 35.06 2.59
N ARG A 60 -21.72 33.84 2.21
CA ARG A 60 -20.99 32.86 3.06
C ARG A 60 -19.69 32.41 2.39
N ALA A 61 -18.92 33.36 1.86
CA ALA A 61 -17.68 33.09 1.12
C ALA A 61 -16.67 32.27 1.94
N ALA A 62 -16.47 32.59 3.23
CA ALA A 62 -15.59 31.81 4.11
C ALA A 62 -16.02 30.34 4.28
N GLU A 63 -17.32 30.05 4.40
CA GLU A 63 -17.80 28.66 4.54
C GLU A 63 -17.56 27.86 3.25
N TRP A 64 -17.83 28.49 2.10
CA TRP A 64 -17.54 27.89 0.80
C TRP A 64 -16.04 27.66 0.62
N ALA A 65 -15.20 28.64 0.98
CA ALA A 65 -13.75 28.55 0.89
C ALA A 65 -13.19 27.38 1.71
N ALA A 66 -13.69 27.18 2.94
CA ALA A 66 -13.29 26.06 3.79
C ALA A 66 -13.60 24.70 3.14
N LYS A 67 -14.81 24.52 2.60
CA LYS A 67 -15.18 23.28 1.89
C LYS A 67 -14.39 23.07 0.60
N ALA A 68 -14.07 24.15 -0.11
CA ALA A 68 -13.23 24.11 -1.29
C ALA A 68 -11.80 23.70 -0.94
N VAL A 69 -11.24 24.21 0.16
CA VAL A 69 -9.93 23.79 0.69
C VAL A 69 -9.95 22.30 1.04
N ASP A 70 -10.98 21.83 1.76
CA ASP A 70 -11.13 20.40 2.08
C ASP A 70 -11.14 19.53 0.82
N PHE A 71 -11.84 19.96 -0.23
CA PHE A 71 -11.87 19.26 -1.51
C PHE A 71 -10.50 19.23 -2.18
N VAL A 72 -9.84 20.39 -2.32
CA VAL A 72 -8.52 20.51 -2.99
C VAL A 72 -7.45 19.69 -2.25
N ALA A 73 -7.52 19.60 -0.93
CA ALA A 73 -6.61 18.80 -0.11
C ALA A 73 -6.97 17.30 -0.06
N SER A 74 -8.11 16.89 -0.63
CA SER A 74 -8.58 15.51 -0.52
C SER A 74 -8.15 14.62 -1.69
N PRO A 75 -8.09 13.28 -1.51
CA PRO A 75 -7.87 12.34 -2.61
C PRO A 75 -8.91 12.43 -3.73
N ARG A 76 -10.10 13.01 -3.48
CA ARG A 76 -11.14 13.21 -4.51
C ARG A 76 -10.68 14.15 -5.62
N LEU A 77 -9.78 15.09 -5.31
CA LEU A 77 -9.14 15.90 -6.35
C LEU A 77 -8.37 14.98 -7.31
N LEU A 78 -7.58 14.03 -6.81
CA LEU A 78 -6.77 13.14 -7.63
C LEU A 78 -7.63 12.28 -8.57
N ASP A 79 -8.78 11.79 -8.09
CA ASP A 79 -9.75 11.07 -8.93
C ASP A 79 -10.25 11.93 -10.10
N SER A 80 -10.52 13.22 -9.83
CA SER A 80 -11.04 14.15 -10.83
C SER A 80 -10.03 14.57 -11.91
N LEU A 81 -8.73 14.31 -11.70
CA LEU A 81 -7.67 14.65 -12.66
C LEU A 81 -7.58 13.63 -13.80
N SER A 82 -8.08 12.41 -13.61
CA SER A 82 -7.97 11.32 -14.58
C SER A 82 -8.55 11.70 -15.95
N GLY A 83 -7.76 11.50 -17.01
CA GLY A 83 -8.20 11.71 -18.40
C GLY A 83 -8.34 13.18 -18.81
N THR A 84 -7.73 14.10 -18.05
CA THR A 84 -7.62 15.50 -18.44
C THR A 84 -6.45 15.69 -19.40
N ARG A 85 -6.30 16.88 -20.00
CA ARG A 85 -5.20 17.16 -20.94
C ARG A 85 -3.81 16.99 -20.29
N SER A 86 -3.69 17.25 -19.00
CA SER A 86 -2.41 17.18 -18.27
C SER A 86 -2.19 15.88 -17.51
N PHE A 87 -3.19 14.99 -17.47
CA PHE A 87 -3.11 13.75 -16.70
C PHE A 87 -3.69 12.59 -17.51
N PRO A 88 -3.00 11.44 -17.57
CA PRO A 88 -3.49 10.30 -18.33
C PRO A 88 -4.79 9.77 -17.74
N SER A 89 -5.55 9.07 -18.58
CA SER A 89 -6.67 8.26 -18.12
C SER A 89 -6.17 7.14 -17.20
N VAL A 90 -6.68 7.06 -15.97
CA VAL A 90 -6.26 6.02 -15.01
C VAL A 90 -6.54 4.62 -15.54
N SER A 91 -7.64 4.42 -16.27
CA SER A 91 -7.98 3.11 -16.84
C SER A 91 -7.02 2.67 -17.94
N GLU A 92 -6.45 3.62 -18.68
CA GLU A 92 -5.43 3.35 -19.71
C GLU A 92 -4.06 3.16 -19.06
N LEU A 93 -3.70 4.05 -18.13
CA LEU A 93 -2.46 3.99 -17.37
C LEU A 93 -2.29 2.65 -16.65
N VAL A 94 -3.35 2.14 -16.02
CA VAL A 94 -3.32 0.87 -15.29
C VAL A 94 -3.01 -0.32 -16.22
N ARG A 95 -3.35 -0.24 -17.51
CA ARG A 95 -3.11 -1.31 -18.50
C ARG A 95 -1.75 -1.20 -19.17
N ASP A 96 -1.09 -0.05 -19.05
CA ASP A 96 0.19 0.26 -19.68
C ASP A 96 1.34 -0.10 -18.72
N ARG A 97 1.96 -1.25 -18.95
CA ARG A 97 3.00 -1.78 -18.05
C ARG A 97 4.25 -0.91 -18.08
N GLU A 98 4.70 -0.50 -19.26
CA GLU A 98 5.87 0.33 -19.46
C GLU A 98 5.69 1.70 -18.80
N ALA A 99 4.50 2.29 -18.88
CA ALA A 99 4.20 3.54 -18.17
C ALA A 99 4.36 3.41 -16.65
N LEU A 100 3.88 2.30 -16.09
CA LEU A 100 3.92 2.09 -14.65
C LEU A 100 5.30 1.70 -14.14
N ASP A 101 6.07 0.96 -14.93
CA ASP A 101 7.46 0.67 -14.65
C ASP A 101 8.27 1.98 -14.67
N LEU A 102 8.03 2.87 -15.64
CA LEU A 102 8.63 4.21 -15.69
C LEU A 102 8.27 5.04 -14.45
N ILE A 103 6.99 5.12 -14.09
CA ILE A 103 6.54 5.86 -12.91
C ILE A 103 7.17 5.32 -11.63
N SER A 104 7.20 3.99 -11.47
CA SER A 104 7.80 3.35 -10.29
C SER A 104 9.29 3.67 -10.19
N HIS A 105 9.99 3.71 -11.33
CA HIS A 105 11.39 4.09 -11.41
C HIS A 105 11.60 5.55 -11.00
N LEU A 106 10.80 6.48 -11.54
CA LEU A 106 10.85 7.90 -11.16
C LEU A 106 10.54 8.12 -9.68
N LEU A 107 9.60 7.38 -9.09
CA LEU A 107 9.30 7.49 -7.67
C LEU A 107 10.49 7.04 -6.80
N ALA A 108 11.21 5.99 -7.22
CA ALA A 108 12.40 5.51 -6.52
C ALA A 108 13.57 6.50 -6.60
N SER A 109 13.60 7.35 -7.63
CA SER A 109 14.66 8.33 -7.89
C SER A 109 14.33 9.74 -7.41
N ARG A 110 13.38 9.89 -6.49
CA ARG A 110 12.89 11.19 -5.97
C ARG A 110 12.21 12.08 -7.03
N GLY A 111 11.64 11.46 -8.05
CA GLY A 111 10.80 12.12 -9.06
C GLY A 111 11.55 12.63 -10.28
N GLN A 112 12.83 12.27 -10.45
CA GLN A 112 13.66 12.72 -11.57
C GLN A 112 14.67 11.65 -11.97
N GLU A 113 14.91 11.46 -13.26
CA GLU A 113 15.92 10.56 -13.80
C GLU A 113 16.65 11.12 -15.02
N SER A 114 17.81 10.51 -15.34
CA SER A 114 18.51 10.77 -16.61
C SER A 114 17.89 9.95 -17.74
N LEU A 115 17.55 10.63 -18.84
CA LEU A 115 16.97 10.01 -20.03
C LEU A 115 17.99 9.13 -20.74
N GLU A 116 19.27 9.53 -20.80
CA GLU A 116 20.36 8.70 -21.30
C GLU A 116 20.64 7.48 -20.41
N ALA A 117 20.50 7.60 -19.09
CA ALA A 117 20.63 6.48 -18.18
C ALA A 117 19.49 5.47 -18.39
N LEU A 118 18.25 5.96 -18.51
CA LEU A 118 17.09 5.15 -18.89
C LEU A 118 17.32 4.47 -20.24
N ARG A 119 17.75 5.22 -21.26
CA ARG A 119 17.99 4.67 -22.61
C ARG A 119 19.04 3.58 -22.63
N ARG A 120 20.08 3.67 -21.80
CA ARG A 120 21.13 2.64 -21.68
C ARG A 120 20.66 1.41 -20.92
N SER A 121 19.87 1.60 -19.86
CA SER A 121 19.46 0.51 -18.96
C SER A 121 18.18 -0.19 -19.40
N ASN A 122 17.22 0.56 -19.92
CA ASN A 122 15.89 0.10 -20.33
C ASN A 122 15.31 0.99 -21.45
N PRO A 123 15.72 0.79 -22.73
CA PRO A 123 15.28 1.63 -23.85
C PRO A 123 13.77 1.83 -23.98
N PRO A 124 12.90 0.79 -23.78
CA PRO A 124 11.45 0.98 -23.78
C PRO A 124 10.93 2.02 -22.77
N LEU A 125 11.57 2.16 -21.60
CA LEU A 125 11.18 3.19 -20.64
C LEU A 125 11.59 4.59 -21.08
N ALA A 126 12.71 4.73 -21.79
CA ALA A 126 13.11 6.00 -22.38
C ALA A 126 12.13 6.43 -23.48
N ASP A 127 11.70 5.50 -24.34
CA ASP A 127 10.70 5.79 -25.37
C ASP A 127 9.36 6.20 -24.74
N LYS A 128 8.93 5.49 -23.69
CA LYS A 128 7.73 5.84 -22.93
C LYS A 128 7.85 7.22 -22.25
N ALA A 129 9.01 7.55 -21.70
CA ALA A 129 9.27 8.86 -21.10
C ALA A 129 9.14 9.98 -22.13
N GLU A 130 9.64 9.76 -23.36
CA GLU A 130 9.48 10.70 -24.46
C GLU A 130 8.01 10.90 -24.85
N ASP A 131 7.24 9.81 -24.92
CA ASP A 131 5.81 9.88 -25.24
C ASP A 131 4.99 10.58 -24.15
N PHE A 132 5.33 10.34 -22.88
CA PHE A 132 4.74 11.05 -21.75
C PHE A 132 5.11 12.52 -21.74
N GLY A 133 6.33 12.87 -22.13
CA GLY A 133 6.75 14.26 -22.32
C GLY A 133 6.01 14.96 -23.45
N LYS A 134 5.85 14.31 -24.61
CA LYS A 134 5.04 14.85 -25.73
C LYS A 134 3.59 15.10 -25.33
N SER A 135 3.06 14.27 -24.44
CA SER A 135 1.70 14.38 -23.91
C SER A 135 1.57 15.42 -22.78
N GLY A 136 2.69 15.94 -22.26
CA GLY A 136 2.73 16.88 -21.14
C GLY A 136 2.51 16.25 -19.77
N TYR A 137 2.55 14.91 -19.67
CA TYR A 137 2.38 14.17 -18.41
C TYR A 137 3.66 14.16 -17.57
N LEU A 138 4.81 14.28 -18.23
CA LEU A 138 6.13 14.44 -17.63
C LEU A 138 6.84 15.64 -18.25
N LEU A 139 7.81 16.17 -17.52
CA LEU A 139 8.70 17.22 -18.00
C LEU A 139 9.96 16.57 -18.57
N LEU A 140 10.34 16.99 -19.77
CA LEU A 140 11.61 16.61 -20.41
C LEU A 140 12.50 17.84 -20.55
N GLU A 141 13.69 17.80 -19.94
CA GLU A 141 14.69 18.86 -20.05
C GLU A 141 16.04 18.29 -20.44
N LYS A 142 16.43 18.45 -21.71
CA LYS A 142 17.72 17.97 -22.27
C LYS A 142 17.97 16.47 -22.05
N ASP A 143 18.47 16.10 -20.87
CA ASP A 143 18.76 14.74 -20.44
C ASP A 143 18.02 14.34 -19.15
N SER A 144 17.04 15.11 -18.67
CA SER A 144 16.23 14.72 -17.52
C SER A 144 14.78 14.47 -17.90
N VAL A 145 14.19 13.50 -17.21
CA VAL A 145 12.75 13.28 -17.15
C VAL A 145 12.31 13.43 -15.69
N SER A 146 11.23 14.17 -15.45
CA SER A 146 10.67 14.38 -14.11
C SER A 146 9.15 14.59 -14.13
N PHE A 147 8.52 14.56 -12.97
CA PHE A 147 7.12 14.97 -12.85
C PHE A 147 6.96 16.47 -13.10
N THR A 148 5.90 16.85 -13.83
CA THR A 148 5.63 18.25 -14.20
C THR A 148 5.31 19.14 -12.99
N SER A 149 4.77 18.55 -11.90
CA SER A 149 4.56 19.23 -10.62
C SER A 149 4.38 18.20 -9.48
N GLY A 150 4.41 18.68 -8.23
CA GLY A 150 4.04 17.89 -7.05
C GLY A 150 2.65 17.24 -7.16
N LEU A 151 1.69 17.85 -7.85
CA LEU A 151 0.39 17.25 -8.10
C LEU A 151 0.46 16.03 -9.04
N HIS A 152 1.34 16.05 -10.05
CA HIS A 152 1.56 14.90 -10.92
C HIS A 152 2.19 13.75 -10.14
N LEU A 153 3.19 14.06 -9.31
CA LEU A 153 3.80 13.10 -8.40
C LEU A 153 2.73 12.41 -7.53
N GLU A 154 1.89 13.19 -6.84
CA GLU A 154 0.83 12.65 -5.98
C GLU A 154 -0.24 11.88 -6.76
N PHE A 155 -0.65 12.36 -7.94
CA PHE A 155 -1.56 11.64 -8.81
C PHE A 155 -1.03 10.25 -9.20
N PHE A 156 0.22 10.18 -9.65
CA PHE A 156 0.83 8.91 -10.06
C PHE A 156 1.06 7.98 -8.88
N ARG A 157 1.54 8.50 -7.75
CA ARG A 157 1.72 7.75 -6.50
C ARG A 157 0.41 7.17 -6.00
N TYR A 158 -0.66 7.97 -5.97
CA TYR A 158 -1.98 7.55 -5.53
C TYR A 158 -2.54 6.42 -6.41
N ASN A 159 -2.47 6.58 -7.73
CA ASN A 159 -3.02 5.60 -8.66
C ASN A 159 -2.17 4.33 -8.78
N LEU A 160 -0.84 4.43 -8.62
CA LEU A 160 0.02 3.26 -8.53
C LEU A 160 -0.29 2.44 -7.27
N ALA A 161 -0.44 3.11 -6.13
CA ALA A 161 -0.87 2.45 -4.90
C ALA A 161 -2.22 1.74 -5.12
N ARG A 162 -3.23 2.43 -5.67
CA ARG A 162 -4.53 1.82 -5.99
C ARG A 162 -4.42 0.61 -6.90
N ARG A 163 -3.53 0.60 -7.89
CA ARG A 163 -3.28 -0.60 -8.72
C ARG A 163 -2.73 -1.75 -7.88
N VAL A 164 -1.74 -1.51 -7.02
CA VAL A 164 -1.19 -2.56 -6.12
C VAL A 164 -2.30 -3.18 -5.26
N TRP A 165 -3.31 -2.40 -4.89
CA TRP A 165 -4.48 -2.86 -4.14
C TRP A 165 -5.64 -3.39 -5.01
N GLY A 166 -5.72 -3.04 -6.30
CA GLY A 166 -6.87 -3.31 -7.19
C GLY A 166 -6.57 -4.23 -8.38
N THR A 167 -5.34 -4.70 -8.56
CA THR A 167 -5.05 -5.74 -9.56
C THR A 167 -5.68 -7.04 -9.06
N PRO A 168 -6.48 -7.77 -9.87
CA PRO A 168 -6.93 -9.11 -9.51
C PRO A 168 -5.70 -9.97 -9.23
N LYS A 169 -5.59 -10.45 -8.00
CA LYS A 169 -4.53 -11.37 -7.61
C LYS A 169 -5.15 -12.74 -7.45
N ASP A 170 -4.53 -13.72 -8.07
CA ASP A 170 -4.92 -15.11 -7.89
C ASP A 170 -4.48 -15.55 -6.50
N MET A 171 -5.40 -15.44 -5.54
CA MET A 171 -5.19 -15.94 -4.19
C MET A 171 -5.36 -17.47 -4.19
N PRO A 172 -4.37 -18.23 -3.71
CA PRO A 172 -4.52 -19.66 -3.52
C PRO A 172 -5.74 -20.00 -2.64
N ARG A 173 -6.45 -21.08 -2.99
CA ARG A 173 -7.74 -21.45 -2.35
C ARG A 173 -7.59 -22.18 -1.01
N SER A 174 -6.42 -22.73 -0.72
CA SER A 174 -6.11 -23.40 0.56
C SER A 174 -5.19 -22.53 1.41
N LEU A 175 -5.38 -22.58 2.73
CA LEU A 175 -4.57 -21.86 3.71
C LEU A 175 -3.06 -22.16 3.54
N GLU A 176 -2.72 -23.41 3.27
CA GLU A 176 -1.34 -23.88 3.11
C GLU A 176 -0.67 -23.28 1.86
N ALA A 177 -1.28 -23.45 0.68
CA ALA A 177 -0.77 -22.86 -0.54
C ALA A 177 -0.70 -21.32 -0.47
N PHE A 178 -1.66 -20.70 0.23
CA PHE A 178 -1.65 -19.26 0.44
C PHE A 178 -0.48 -18.82 1.33
N LEU A 179 -0.23 -19.53 2.42
CA LEU A 179 0.89 -19.24 3.31
C LEU A 179 2.24 -19.47 2.61
N GLU A 180 2.38 -20.55 1.83
CA GLU A 180 3.58 -20.80 1.01
C GLU A 180 3.83 -19.67 0.00
N GLU A 181 2.80 -19.20 -0.70
CA GLU A 181 2.92 -18.07 -1.62
C GLU A 181 3.21 -16.75 -0.87
N ALA A 182 2.60 -16.52 0.29
CA ALA A 182 2.91 -15.36 1.12
C ALA A 182 4.36 -15.36 1.59
N LEU A 183 4.87 -16.52 2.04
CA LEU A 183 6.27 -16.69 2.40
C LEU A 183 7.19 -16.44 1.20
N SER A 184 6.81 -16.87 -0.02
CA SER A 184 7.60 -16.63 -1.23
C SER A 184 7.75 -15.14 -1.57
N LYS A 185 6.78 -14.30 -1.19
CA LYS A 185 6.81 -12.84 -1.37
C LYS A 185 7.59 -12.09 -0.29
N MET A 186 8.01 -12.74 0.79
CA MET A 186 8.84 -12.09 1.80
C MET A 186 10.22 -11.74 1.22
N GLN A 187 10.78 -10.61 1.67
CA GLN A 187 12.05 -10.07 1.24
C GLN A 187 13.16 -10.48 2.23
N ALA A 188 14.07 -11.33 1.76
CA ALA A 188 15.25 -11.74 2.51
C ALA A 188 16.06 -10.54 3.06
N PRO A 189 16.33 -9.45 2.30
CA PRO A 189 17.07 -8.31 2.83
C PRO A 189 16.40 -7.63 4.03
N THR A 190 15.07 -7.58 4.06
CA THR A 190 14.34 -7.00 5.21
C THR A 190 14.60 -7.81 6.48
N LEU A 191 14.54 -9.14 6.39
CA LEU A 191 14.80 -10.02 7.54
C LEU A 191 16.28 -9.99 7.96
N GLN A 192 17.21 -10.00 7.01
CA GLN A 192 18.65 -9.89 7.26
C GLN A 192 19.04 -8.58 7.94
N ASN A 193 18.38 -7.47 7.59
CA ASN A 193 18.63 -6.16 8.20
C ASN A 193 17.85 -5.95 9.52
N SER A 194 17.00 -6.90 9.90
CA SER A 194 16.19 -6.86 11.13
C SER A 194 16.74 -7.76 12.25
N LEU A 195 17.98 -8.22 12.11
CA LEU A 195 18.64 -9.05 13.13
C LEU A 195 18.89 -8.20 14.37
N ASN A 196 18.42 -8.68 15.51
CA ASN A 196 18.55 -7.98 16.77
C ASN A 196 19.71 -8.54 17.60
N LEU A 197 20.31 -7.69 18.44
CA LEU A 197 21.35 -8.05 19.41
C LEU A 197 20.75 -8.57 20.73
N SER A 198 19.42 -8.67 20.84
CA SER A 198 18.74 -9.01 22.08
C SER A 198 18.91 -10.50 22.40
N THR A 199 19.24 -10.78 23.66
CA THR A 199 19.27 -12.14 24.23
C THR A 199 17.91 -12.56 24.80
N ARG A 200 16.88 -11.69 24.80
CA ARG A 200 15.51 -12.03 25.23
C ARG A 200 14.87 -12.99 24.22
N GLY A 201 15.24 -14.26 24.33
CA GLY A 201 14.77 -15.32 23.45
C GLY A 201 15.79 -16.41 23.14
N GLY A 202 17.00 -16.35 23.70
CA GLY A 202 17.96 -17.47 23.64
C GLY A 202 18.77 -17.59 22.35
N VAL A 203 18.53 -16.75 21.34
CA VAL A 203 19.34 -16.69 20.11
C VAL A 203 19.81 -15.26 19.84
N VAL A 204 21.08 -14.99 20.09
CA VAL A 204 21.73 -13.74 19.65
C VAL A 204 21.67 -13.66 18.13
N GLY A 205 21.19 -12.53 17.59
CA GLY A 205 21.12 -12.32 16.14
C GLY A 205 19.91 -12.97 15.46
N GLY A 206 18.81 -13.22 16.18
CA GLY A 206 17.52 -13.61 15.57
C GLY A 206 16.72 -12.41 15.06
N VAL A 207 15.65 -12.65 14.31
CA VAL A 207 14.67 -11.60 13.93
C VAL A 207 13.58 -11.51 15.00
N LEU A 208 13.14 -10.29 15.33
CA LEU A 208 12.02 -10.10 16.28
C LEU A 208 10.70 -10.54 15.66
N GLU A 209 9.78 -11.01 16.51
CA GLU A 209 8.43 -11.40 16.10
C GLU A 209 7.71 -10.28 15.33
N SER A 210 7.82 -9.03 15.80
CA SER A 210 7.21 -7.87 15.15
C SER A 210 7.75 -7.63 13.73
N HIS A 211 9.03 -7.88 13.48
CA HIS A 211 9.60 -7.74 12.14
C HIS A 211 9.09 -8.83 11.19
N PHE A 212 8.94 -10.05 11.70
CA PHE A 212 8.26 -11.10 10.95
C PHE A 212 6.79 -10.77 10.68
N GLN A 213 6.07 -10.26 11.67
CA GLN A 213 4.67 -9.82 11.52
C GLN A 213 4.54 -8.75 10.43
N PHE A 214 5.39 -7.72 10.43
CA PHE A 214 5.36 -6.68 9.39
C PHE A 214 5.70 -7.22 8.00
N GLU A 215 6.70 -8.08 7.91
CA GLU A 215 7.13 -8.65 6.63
C GLU A 215 6.07 -9.60 6.06
N LEU A 216 5.48 -10.45 6.90
CA LEU A 216 4.36 -11.32 6.51
C LEU A 216 3.13 -10.50 6.13
N TYR A 217 2.77 -9.47 6.89
CA TYR A 217 1.65 -8.58 6.56
C TYR A 217 1.83 -7.93 5.18
N SER A 218 3.02 -7.39 4.92
CA SER A 218 3.34 -6.75 3.65
C SER A 218 3.41 -7.78 2.50
N ALA A 219 3.83 -9.02 2.77
CA ALA A 219 3.82 -10.09 1.79
C ALA A 219 2.39 -10.56 1.46
N VAL A 220 1.55 -10.77 2.47
CA VAL A 220 0.15 -11.16 2.34
C VAL A 220 -0.66 -10.10 1.59
N THR A 221 -0.56 -8.83 1.99
CA THR A 221 -1.27 -7.72 1.31
C THR A 221 -0.88 -7.59 -0.16
N SER A 222 0.34 -8.00 -0.53
CA SER A 222 0.77 -8.09 -1.92
C SER A 222 0.07 -9.19 -2.73
N LEU A 223 -0.69 -10.10 -2.10
CA LEU A 223 -1.43 -11.23 -2.71
C LEU A 223 -2.95 -11.07 -2.70
N LEU A 224 -3.49 -10.11 -1.94
CA LEU A 224 -4.95 -10.01 -1.77
C LEU A 224 -5.64 -9.42 -3.00
N PRO A 225 -6.69 -10.07 -3.54
CA PRO A 225 -7.56 -9.46 -4.52
C PRO A 225 -8.42 -8.37 -3.88
N GLU A 226 -9.07 -7.56 -4.72
CA GLU A 226 -10.00 -6.54 -4.26
C GLU A 226 -11.12 -7.15 -3.39
N GLY A 227 -11.45 -6.47 -2.28
CA GLY A 227 -12.49 -6.92 -1.34
C GLY A 227 -12.06 -8.02 -0.37
N VAL A 228 -10.79 -8.42 -0.40
CA VAL A 228 -10.16 -9.28 0.62
C VAL A 228 -9.18 -8.48 1.45
N TYR A 229 -9.28 -8.64 2.76
CA TYR A 229 -8.55 -7.85 3.74
C TYR A 229 -7.81 -8.75 4.72
N PHE A 230 -6.56 -8.39 5.02
CA PHE A 230 -5.78 -9.01 6.08
C PHE A 230 -5.65 -8.00 7.20
N SER A 231 -6.35 -8.25 8.31
CA SER A 231 -6.48 -7.29 9.41
C SER A 231 -5.62 -7.72 10.60
N PRO A 232 -4.73 -6.87 11.12
CA PRO A 232 -3.95 -7.15 12.32
C PRO A 232 -4.79 -6.96 13.59
N THR A 233 -4.42 -7.69 14.65
CA THR A 233 -4.87 -7.43 16.03
C THR A 233 -6.40 -7.44 16.16
N VAL A 234 -7.03 -8.53 15.74
CA VAL A 234 -8.49 -8.65 15.65
C VAL A 234 -9.04 -9.40 16.87
N GLY A 235 -10.04 -8.82 17.54
CA GLY A 235 -10.65 -9.48 18.70
C GLY A 235 -11.84 -8.73 19.30
N LYS A 236 -11.66 -7.46 19.65
CA LYS A 236 -12.71 -6.65 20.30
C LYS A 236 -14.03 -6.58 19.54
N ILE A 237 -13.98 -6.46 18.21
CA ILE A 237 -15.17 -6.43 17.36
C ILE A 237 -15.99 -7.74 17.41
N TYR A 238 -15.34 -8.83 17.82
CA TYR A 238 -15.94 -10.15 18.01
C TYR A 238 -16.16 -10.50 19.49
N GLY A 239 -16.09 -9.51 20.38
CA GLY A 239 -16.31 -9.69 21.81
C GLY A 239 -15.20 -10.45 22.55
N LEU A 240 -14.01 -10.57 21.96
CA LEU A 240 -12.87 -11.22 22.62
C LEU A 240 -12.12 -10.25 23.55
N GLU A 241 -11.63 -10.78 24.67
CA GLU A 241 -10.69 -10.09 25.58
C GLU A 241 -9.23 -10.15 25.11
N ALA A 242 -8.97 -10.87 24.01
CA ALA A 242 -7.66 -11.05 23.41
C ALA A 242 -7.71 -10.73 21.90
N TYR A 243 -6.55 -10.56 21.28
CA TYR A 243 -6.42 -10.24 19.87
C TYR A 243 -5.67 -11.35 19.16
N VAL A 244 -6.27 -11.91 18.12
CA VAL A 244 -5.59 -12.76 17.15
C VAL A 244 -4.63 -11.88 16.35
N ASP A 245 -3.41 -12.37 16.09
CA ASP A 245 -2.39 -11.57 15.38
C ASP A 245 -2.89 -11.07 14.04
N PHE A 246 -3.47 -11.96 13.22
CA PHE A 246 -4.13 -11.57 11.97
C PHE A 246 -5.37 -12.38 11.64
N VAL A 247 -6.32 -11.72 10.98
CA VAL A 247 -7.49 -12.35 10.37
C VAL A 247 -7.59 -11.91 8.91
N LEU A 248 -7.63 -12.90 8.01
CA LEU A 248 -7.97 -12.72 6.62
C LEU A 248 -9.49 -12.86 6.45
N HIS A 249 -10.14 -11.86 5.86
CA HIS A 249 -11.59 -11.86 5.62
C HIS A 249 -11.93 -11.24 4.25
N GLY A 250 -12.97 -11.75 3.61
CA GLY A 250 -13.46 -11.27 2.31
C GLY A 250 -13.83 -12.41 1.37
N THR A 251 -14.70 -12.15 0.39
CA THR A 251 -15.12 -13.10 -0.67
C THR A 251 -15.30 -14.57 -0.22
N GLY A 252 -15.93 -14.81 0.94
CA GLY A 252 -16.19 -16.16 1.45
C GLY A 252 -15.01 -16.89 2.09
N ILE A 253 -13.88 -16.21 2.35
CA ILE A 253 -12.71 -16.76 3.06
C ILE A 253 -12.60 -16.06 4.42
N LYS A 254 -12.47 -16.84 5.50
CA LYS A 254 -12.21 -16.34 6.85
C LYS A 254 -11.13 -17.16 7.54
N TRP A 255 -9.89 -16.70 7.54
CA TRP A 255 -8.77 -17.43 8.13
C TRP A 255 -8.10 -16.64 9.25
N ALA A 256 -7.72 -17.31 10.33
CA ALA A 256 -6.91 -16.73 11.41
C ALA A 256 -5.45 -17.20 11.35
N PHE A 257 -4.53 -16.28 11.61
CA PHE A 257 -3.11 -16.55 11.72
C PHE A 257 -2.62 -16.05 13.07
N GLU A 258 -1.98 -16.94 13.82
CA GLU A 258 -1.29 -16.61 15.07
C GLU A 258 0.21 -16.89 14.87
N LEU A 259 1.07 -15.94 15.18
CA LEU A 259 2.51 -16.06 14.98
C LEU A 259 3.20 -16.34 16.31
N LEU A 260 4.34 -17.01 16.23
CA LEU A 260 5.30 -17.12 17.32
C LEU A 260 6.70 -17.39 16.78
N ILE A 261 7.69 -17.22 17.65
CA ILE A 261 9.11 -17.40 17.29
C ILE A 261 9.71 -18.60 18.02
N ASP A 262 10.43 -19.42 17.26
CA ASP A 262 11.27 -20.50 17.75
C ASP A 262 10.56 -21.53 18.66
N GLY A 263 9.24 -21.69 18.50
CA GLY A 263 8.40 -22.62 19.24
C GLY A 263 8.06 -22.17 20.66
N ARG A 264 8.31 -20.90 20.99
CA ARG A 264 7.99 -20.34 22.31
C ARG A 264 6.50 -20.43 22.57
N ASP A 265 6.14 -21.04 23.69
CA ASP A 265 4.76 -21.17 24.17
C ASP A 265 3.79 -21.76 23.13
N LEU A 266 4.29 -22.56 22.17
CA LEU A 266 3.50 -23.11 21.07
C LEU A 266 2.25 -23.85 21.54
N THR A 267 2.36 -24.62 22.63
CA THR A 267 1.19 -25.31 23.22
C THR A 267 0.14 -24.33 23.73
N GLU A 268 0.54 -23.17 24.27
CA GLU A 268 -0.38 -22.14 24.72
C GLU A 268 -1.08 -21.49 23.52
N HIS A 269 -0.34 -21.13 22.47
CA HIS A 269 -0.89 -20.54 21.25
C HIS A 269 -1.93 -21.48 20.59
N LEU A 270 -1.62 -22.77 20.46
CA LEU A 270 -2.57 -23.77 19.97
C LEU A 270 -3.83 -23.86 20.85
N LYS A 271 -3.67 -23.86 22.18
CA LYS A 271 -4.80 -23.91 23.13
C LYS A 271 -5.74 -22.71 23.01
N ARG A 272 -5.30 -21.57 22.46
CA ARG A 272 -6.18 -20.40 22.26
C ARG A 272 -7.31 -20.71 21.27
N PHE A 273 -7.10 -21.58 20.28
CA PHE A 273 -8.11 -21.96 19.28
C PHE A 273 -8.96 -23.19 19.66
N LEU A 274 -8.47 -24.03 20.58
CA LEU A 274 -9.16 -25.25 21.04
C LEU A 274 -10.37 -24.92 21.94
N PRO A 275 -11.28 -25.88 22.22
CA PRO A 275 -12.40 -25.66 23.14
C PRO A 275 -11.96 -25.05 24.48
N ASN A 276 -12.71 -24.04 24.94
CA ASN A 276 -12.40 -23.17 26.10
C ASN A 276 -11.19 -22.23 25.91
N GLY A 277 -10.59 -22.21 24.71
CA GLY A 277 -9.56 -21.26 24.33
C GLY A 277 -10.12 -19.86 24.06
N ARG A 278 -9.27 -18.84 24.22
CA ARG A 278 -9.66 -17.42 24.09
C ARG A 278 -10.13 -17.04 22.68
N TYR A 279 -9.74 -17.76 21.63
CA TYR A 279 -10.14 -17.53 20.23
C TYR A 279 -11.23 -18.51 19.76
N HIS A 280 -11.54 -19.54 20.55
CA HIS A 280 -12.57 -20.51 20.23
C HIS A 280 -13.96 -19.91 19.93
N PRO A 281 -14.39 -18.81 20.60
CA PRO A 281 -15.65 -18.16 20.25
C PRO A 281 -15.74 -17.69 18.79
N MET A 282 -14.63 -17.32 18.15
CA MET A 282 -14.61 -16.94 16.72
C MET A 282 -14.87 -18.14 15.79
N ILE A 283 -14.50 -19.35 16.21
CA ILE A 283 -14.79 -20.58 15.48
C ILE A 283 -16.27 -20.92 15.65
N GLN A 284 -16.77 -20.90 16.89
CA GLN A 284 -18.16 -21.21 17.20
C GLN A 284 -19.16 -20.24 16.55
N GLY A 285 -18.82 -18.97 16.49
CA GLY A 285 -19.65 -17.94 15.87
C GLY A 285 -19.49 -17.81 14.35
N ASN A 286 -18.73 -18.71 13.70
CA ASN A 286 -18.51 -18.69 12.25
C ASN A 286 -17.84 -17.40 11.74
N GLN A 287 -16.98 -16.78 12.57
CA GLN A 287 -16.15 -15.64 12.18
C GLN A 287 -14.84 -16.08 11.52
N ILE A 288 -14.38 -17.30 11.78
CA ILE A 288 -13.26 -17.94 11.10
C ILE A 288 -13.61 -19.37 10.70
N ASP A 289 -13.23 -19.74 9.49
CA ASP A 289 -13.47 -21.06 8.89
C ASP A 289 -12.24 -21.98 9.05
N ALA A 290 -11.05 -21.39 9.11
CA ALA A 290 -9.79 -22.09 9.36
C ALA A 290 -8.80 -21.22 10.15
N TRP A 291 -7.80 -21.85 10.76
CA TRP A 291 -6.76 -21.15 11.50
C TRP A 291 -5.43 -21.90 11.43
N VAL A 292 -4.33 -21.17 11.59
CA VAL A 292 -2.98 -21.71 11.69
C VAL A 292 -2.14 -20.95 12.70
N VAL A 293 -1.38 -21.69 13.51
CA VAL A 293 -0.28 -21.15 14.32
C VAL A 293 1.01 -21.29 13.53
N VAL A 294 1.60 -20.17 13.11
CA VAL A 294 2.82 -20.10 12.32
C VAL A 294 4.02 -19.93 13.25
N ASP A 295 4.78 -21.00 13.45
CA ASP A 295 6.03 -21.03 14.20
C ASP A 295 7.19 -20.68 13.26
N LEU A 296 7.65 -19.44 13.34
CA LEU A 296 8.74 -18.91 12.54
C LEU A 296 10.06 -19.18 13.27
N ARG A 297 10.90 -20.02 12.65
CA ARG A 297 12.10 -20.57 13.29
C ARG A 297 13.37 -20.08 12.61
N ASN A 298 14.25 -19.50 13.42
CA ASN A 298 15.59 -19.15 13.00
C ASN A 298 16.40 -20.42 12.67
N HIS A 299 17.34 -20.33 11.72
CA HIS A 299 18.20 -21.46 11.33
C HIS A 299 18.94 -22.13 12.52
N ARG A 300 19.16 -21.39 13.61
CA ARG A 300 19.86 -21.85 14.82
C ARG A 300 19.00 -22.68 15.77
N THR A 301 17.67 -22.54 15.72
CA THR A 301 16.77 -23.24 16.66
C THR A 301 16.36 -24.62 16.17
N GLY A 302 16.60 -24.93 14.89
CA GLY A 302 16.41 -26.25 14.31
C GLY A 302 14.96 -26.74 14.32
N LYS A 303 14.76 -28.01 13.93
CA LYS A 303 13.42 -28.61 13.82
C LYS A 303 12.80 -28.86 15.22
N PRO A 304 11.49 -28.65 15.38
CA PRO A 304 10.80 -28.93 16.64
C PRO A 304 10.83 -30.43 16.96
N ARG A 305 11.08 -30.77 18.23
CA ARG A 305 11.16 -32.16 18.70
C ARG A 305 9.81 -32.81 19.04
N ARG A 306 8.79 -32.02 19.36
CA ARG A 306 7.59 -32.52 20.08
C ARG A 306 6.23 -32.05 19.58
N ALA A 307 6.16 -30.94 18.84
CA ALA A 307 4.89 -30.45 18.33
C ALA A 307 4.77 -30.81 16.86
N ARG A 308 3.89 -31.77 16.56
CA ARG A 308 3.37 -32.07 15.22
C ARG A 308 1.88 -32.33 15.40
N GLY A 309 1.04 -31.68 14.61
CA GLY A 309 -0.41 -31.79 14.74
C GLY A 309 -1.15 -30.77 13.89
N PRO A 310 -2.47 -30.96 13.70
CA PRO A 310 -3.28 -30.04 12.90
C PRO A 310 -3.27 -28.62 13.48
N GLY A 311 -3.29 -27.62 12.61
CA GLY A 311 -3.32 -26.21 12.99
C GLY A 311 -1.96 -25.60 13.33
N VAL A 312 -0.85 -26.30 13.11
CA VAL A 312 0.50 -25.74 13.22
C VAL A 312 1.23 -25.72 11.87
N CYS A 313 2.03 -24.69 11.66
CA CYS A 313 2.93 -24.55 10.51
C CYS A 313 4.30 -24.13 11.01
N HIS A 314 5.31 -24.98 10.85
CA HIS A 314 6.69 -24.64 11.15
C HIS A 314 7.38 -24.11 9.90
N VAL A 315 7.92 -22.89 9.99
CA VAL A 315 8.69 -22.25 8.92
C VAL A 315 10.14 -22.17 9.35
N LEU A 316 10.99 -22.98 8.72
CA LEU A 316 12.40 -23.14 9.06
C LEU A 316 13.24 -22.35 8.07
N PHE A 317 13.67 -21.14 8.43
CA PHE A 317 14.50 -20.30 7.56
C PHE A 317 15.93 -20.82 7.50
N ASP A 318 16.57 -20.68 6.33
CA ASP A 318 18.01 -20.87 6.21
C ASP A 318 18.79 -19.69 6.82
N SER A 319 20.12 -19.80 6.89
CA SER A 319 20.96 -18.79 7.55
C SER A 319 20.93 -17.42 6.88
N LYS A 320 20.43 -17.34 5.64
CA LYS A 320 20.33 -16.11 4.86
C LYS A 320 18.89 -15.62 4.71
N TYR A 321 17.89 -16.34 5.21
CA TYR A 321 16.47 -16.05 4.92
C TYR A 321 16.17 -15.98 3.42
N GLU A 322 16.95 -16.67 2.58
CA GLU A 322 16.69 -16.76 1.14
C GLU A 322 15.70 -17.90 0.85
N ARG A 323 15.61 -18.85 1.78
CA ARG A 323 14.78 -20.05 1.66
C ARG A 323 14.19 -20.43 3.00
N ALA A 324 13.04 -21.08 2.95
CA ALA A 324 12.39 -21.70 4.09
C ALA A 324 11.94 -23.12 3.78
N ILE A 325 11.92 -23.98 4.79
CA ILE A 325 11.20 -25.25 4.75
C ILE A 325 9.92 -25.08 5.57
N VAL A 326 8.78 -25.37 4.97
CA VAL A 326 7.46 -25.33 5.59
C VAL A 326 7.01 -26.76 5.93
N ASP A 327 6.66 -27.00 7.19
CA ASP A 327 6.16 -28.29 7.70
C ASP A 327 4.84 -28.05 8.47
N TYR A 328 3.74 -28.60 7.95
CA TYR A 328 2.40 -28.50 8.54
C TYR A 328 2.12 -29.59 9.60
N GLY A 329 3.17 -30.18 10.19
CA GLY A 329 3.04 -31.22 11.21
C GLY A 329 2.54 -32.57 10.66
N ASN A 330 2.51 -32.74 9.34
CA ASN A 330 2.05 -33.94 8.63
C ASN A 330 3.23 -34.75 8.02
N ASN A 331 4.46 -34.43 8.40
CA ASN A 331 5.71 -35.00 7.88
C ASN A 331 5.98 -34.73 6.39
N LYS A 332 5.28 -33.77 5.78
CA LYS A 332 5.60 -33.27 4.44
C LYS A 332 6.29 -31.92 4.56
N GLU A 333 7.46 -31.83 3.95
CA GLU A 333 8.28 -30.63 3.93
C GLU A 333 8.17 -29.97 2.55
N HIS A 334 7.86 -28.68 2.55
CA HIS A 334 7.68 -27.87 1.36
C HIS A 334 8.80 -26.83 1.31
N ALA A 335 9.60 -26.82 0.26
CA ALA A 335 10.66 -25.84 0.08
C ALA A 335 10.11 -24.56 -0.57
N VAL A 336 10.29 -23.42 0.09
CA VAL A 336 9.87 -22.11 -0.39
C VAL A 336 11.10 -21.22 -0.58
N LEU A 337 11.21 -20.58 -1.75
CA LEU A 337 12.21 -19.56 -2.02
C LEU A 337 11.62 -18.18 -1.71
N LEU A 338 12.33 -17.35 -0.96
CA LEU A 338 11.94 -15.96 -0.67
C LEU A 338 12.35 -15.09 -1.86
N MET A 339 11.46 -14.99 -2.85
CA MET A 339 11.67 -14.28 -4.12
C MET A 339 11.45 -12.77 -4.01
N GLY A 340 10.80 -12.33 -2.92
CA GLY A 340 10.39 -10.95 -2.73
C GLY A 340 9.14 -10.57 -3.54
N ARG A 341 8.59 -9.40 -3.21
CA ARG A 341 7.46 -8.79 -3.91
C ARG A 341 7.93 -8.31 -5.29
N ARG A 342 7.21 -8.69 -6.35
CA ARG A 342 7.40 -8.17 -7.72
C ARG A 342 6.23 -7.30 -8.10
#